data_AF-A0A4R4M6T4-F1
#
_entry.id   AF-A0A4R4M6T4-F1
#
_cell.length_a   1.000
_cell.length_b   1.000
_cell.length_c   1.000
_cell.angle_alpha   90.00
_cell.angle_beta   90.00
_cell.angle_gamma   90.00
#
_symmetry.space_group_name_H-M   'P 1'
#
loop_
_entity.id
_entity.type
_entity.pdbx_description
1 polymer ?
#
loop_
_entity_poly.entity_id
_entity_poly.type
_entity_poly.pdbx_seq_one_letter_code
_entity_poly.pdbx_strand_id
1 'polypeptide(L)'
;MAVLEFKAWPKTPRLMKPMVVTEKIDGTNGCVVISRQQGWASPSHNFVTVPIENTADAYLVGAQSRKRMLPMGPRGMDDLSWQKEDNSGFARWVRENATELAETLGEGYHYGEWYGQKIQRGYGLSGRRFALFNVSRYADVVNDPTKDPIPGLETVPVLYEGEFDTRMVKYVYDDLMTNGSRAVPGYMNPEGVIVFHTASQQVYKYLGPDDRPKSVLQLQALPDGSALAEAA
;
A
#
# COMPACT_ATOMS: atom_id res chain seq x y z
N MET A 1 25.75 16.96 33.98
CA MET A 1 24.43 17.57 34.22
C MET A 1 23.46 16.98 33.22
N ALA A 2 22.29 16.49 33.65
CA ALA A 2 21.26 16.06 32.69
C ALA A 2 20.66 17.31 32.03
N VAL A 3 20.76 17.41 30.71
CA VAL A 3 20.13 18.48 29.93
C VAL A 3 18.70 18.07 29.65
N LEU A 4 17.73 18.83 30.14
CA LEU A 4 16.33 18.65 29.76
C LEU A 4 16.11 19.34 28.41
N GLU A 5 15.84 18.56 27.37
CA GLU A 5 15.50 19.10 26.05
C GLU A 5 14.07 19.64 26.03
N PHE A 6 13.90 20.86 25.55
CA PHE A 6 12.59 21.43 25.26
C PHE A 6 11.91 20.64 24.14
N LYS A 7 10.66 20.22 24.36
CA LYS A 7 9.81 19.57 23.36
C LYS A 7 8.54 20.39 23.18
N ALA A 8 8.39 21.02 22.01
CA ALA A 8 7.21 21.80 21.68
C ALA A 8 5.97 20.91 21.52
N TRP A 9 4.80 21.43 21.90
CA TRP A 9 3.52 20.81 21.54
C TRP A 9 3.29 20.92 20.02
N PRO A 10 2.85 19.84 19.34
CA PRO A 10 2.63 19.87 17.90
C PRO A 10 1.47 20.80 17.51
N LYS A 11 1.46 21.25 16.26
CA LYS A 11 0.34 22.05 15.73
C LYS A 11 -0.95 21.21 15.73
N THR A 12 -2.05 21.81 16.18
CA THR A 12 -3.39 21.19 16.17
C THR A 12 -4.03 21.29 14.78
N PRO A 13 -4.28 20.16 14.08
CA PRO A 13 -4.94 20.18 12.77
C PRO A 13 -6.41 20.59 12.87
N ARG A 14 -6.96 21.16 11.79
CA ARG A 14 -8.40 21.48 11.69
C ARG A 14 -9.18 20.22 11.33
N LEU A 15 -10.24 19.91 12.08
CA LEU A 15 -11.06 18.70 11.88
C LEU A 15 -11.92 18.75 10.60
N MET A 16 -12.49 19.92 10.27
CA MET A 16 -13.40 20.08 9.13
C MET A 16 -12.64 20.27 7.79
N LYS A 17 -11.48 19.66 7.65
CA LYS A 17 -10.77 19.60 6.38
C LYS A 17 -11.19 18.33 5.62
N PRO A 18 -11.07 18.30 4.29
CA PRO A 18 -11.53 17.16 3.53
C PRO A 18 -10.87 15.85 3.98
N MET A 19 -11.62 14.76 3.85
CA MET A 19 -11.12 13.40 3.90
C MET A 19 -11.24 12.73 2.54
N VAL A 20 -10.35 11.77 2.29
CA VAL A 20 -10.42 10.86 1.15
C VAL A 20 -10.64 9.46 1.72
N VAL A 21 -11.68 8.78 1.25
CA VAL A 21 -11.99 7.41 1.64
C VAL A 21 -11.71 6.50 0.45
N THR A 22 -10.87 5.50 0.65
CA THR A 22 -10.54 4.49 -0.37
C THR A 22 -10.94 3.11 0.10
N GLU A 23 -11.09 2.16 -0.82
CA GLU A 23 -11.18 0.75 -0.42
C GLU A 23 -9.90 0.34 0.32
N LYS A 24 -10.06 -0.42 1.41
CA LYS A 24 -8.94 -1.12 2.04
C LYS A 24 -8.73 -2.45 1.32
N ILE A 25 -7.61 -2.54 0.62
CA ILE A 25 -7.18 -3.78 -0.03
C ILE A 25 -6.46 -4.67 0.98
N ASP A 26 -6.84 -5.95 1.01
CA ASP A 26 -6.25 -6.97 1.88
C ASP A 26 -5.17 -7.73 1.11
N GLY A 27 -3.92 -7.31 1.29
CA GLY A 27 -2.79 -7.93 0.63
C GLY A 27 -1.55 -7.93 1.52
N THR A 28 -0.44 -7.53 0.94
CA THR A 28 0.79 -7.24 1.67
C THR A 28 1.33 -5.88 1.26
N ASN A 29 1.77 -5.09 2.22
CA ASN A 29 2.34 -3.78 1.94
C ASN A 29 3.58 -3.91 1.05
N GLY A 30 3.61 -3.09 0.00
CA GLY A 30 4.74 -2.96 -0.91
C GLY A 30 5.10 -1.51 -1.15
N CYS A 31 6.36 -1.28 -1.51
CA CYS A 31 6.84 0.02 -1.98
C CYS A 31 7.81 -0.21 -3.15
N VAL A 32 7.57 0.48 -4.26
CA VAL A 32 8.59 0.67 -5.30
C VAL A 32 9.45 1.85 -4.86
N VAL A 33 10.77 1.68 -4.88
CA VAL A 33 11.74 2.70 -4.48
C VAL A 33 12.55 3.05 -5.71
N ILE A 34 12.52 4.32 -6.11
CA ILE A 34 13.24 4.83 -7.28
C ILE A 34 14.11 5.97 -6.80
N SER A 35 15.42 5.86 -7.01
CA SER A 35 16.38 6.92 -6.68
C SER A 35 17.19 7.26 -7.91
N ARG A 36 17.37 8.55 -8.21
CA ARG A 36 18.33 8.94 -9.24
C ARG A 36 19.75 8.73 -8.71
N GLN A 37 20.62 8.22 -9.55
CA GLN A 37 22.03 8.02 -9.30
C GLN A 37 22.82 8.77 -10.37
N GLN A 38 23.79 9.57 -9.92
CA GLN A 38 24.74 10.19 -10.85
C GLN A 38 25.65 9.11 -11.43
N GLY A 39 25.74 9.05 -12.75
CA GLY A 39 26.49 8.01 -13.43
C GLY A 39 25.81 6.63 -13.38
N TRP A 40 26.49 5.64 -13.97
CA TRP A 40 26.11 4.24 -13.86
C TRP A 40 26.47 3.66 -12.48
N ALA A 41 25.55 2.89 -11.91
CA ALA A 41 25.85 1.99 -10.79
C ALA A 41 25.59 0.55 -11.21
N SER A 42 26.48 -0.36 -10.81
CA SER A 42 26.23 -1.78 -11.00
C SER A 42 25.01 -2.21 -10.19
N PRO A 43 24.09 -3.01 -10.77
CA PRO A 43 22.98 -3.60 -10.03
C PRO A 43 23.45 -4.32 -8.77
N SER A 44 22.61 -4.35 -7.75
CA SER A 44 22.90 -5.05 -6.51
C SER A 44 21.78 -6.03 -6.15
N HIS A 45 21.92 -6.69 -5.02
CA HIS A 45 20.88 -7.58 -4.52
C HIS A 45 19.54 -6.89 -4.24
N ASN A 46 19.52 -5.57 -3.98
CA ASN A 46 18.31 -4.84 -3.56
C ASN A 46 17.79 -3.86 -4.62
N PHE A 47 18.50 -3.68 -5.74
CA PHE A 47 18.06 -2.79 -6.80
C PHE A 47 18.59 -3.22 -8.16
N VAL A 48 17.86 -2.86 -9.21
CA VAL A 48 18.35 -2.86 -10.60
C VAL A 48 18.62 -1.44 -11.05
N THR A 49 19.48 -1.31 -12.07
CA THR A 49 19.86 -0.02 -12.65
C THR A 49 19.13 0.17 -13.98
N VAL A 50 18.40 1.26 -14.11
CA VAL A 50 17.68 1.66 -15.32
C VAL A 50 18.34 2.92 -15.88
N PRO A 51 18.89 2.92 -17.11
CA PRO A 51 19.52 4.11 -17.68
C PRO A 51 18.48 5.22 -17.91
N ILE A 52 18.88 6.47 -17.72
CA ILE A 52 18.04 7.63 -18.05
C ILE A 52 18.43 8.12 -19.45
N GLU A 53 17.47 8.12 -20.38
CA GLU A 53 17.69 8.52 -21.77
C GLU A 53 18.40 9.88 -21.87
N ASN A 54 19.35 9.97 -22.80
CA ASN A 54 20.12 11.19 -23.10
C ASN A 54 20.92 11.76 -21.91
N THR A 55 21.24 10.94 -20.90
CA THR A 55 22.10 11.33 -19.78
C THR A 55 23.14 10.25 -19.46
N ALA A 56 24.13 10.60 -18.64
CA ALA A 56 25.05 9.62 -18.05
C ALA A 56 24.48 8.97 -16.77
N ASP A 57 23.32 9.42 -16.30
CA ASP A 57 22.71 9.03 -15.04
C ASP A 57 21.82 7.80 -15.21
N ALA A 58 21.48 7.19 -14.07
CA ALA A 58 20.57 6.05 -14.01
C ALA A 58 19.59 6.19 -12.83
N TYR A 59 18.47 5.50 -12.93
CA TYR A 59 17.63 5.19 -11.77
C TYR A 59 18.08 3.89 -11.13
N LEU A 60 18.08 3.87 -9.80
CA LEU A 60 18.14 2.65 -8.99
C LEU A 60 16.71 2.31 -8.61
N VAL A 61 16.23 1.14 -9.05
CA VAL A 61 14.86 0.68 -8.81
C VAL A 61 14.88 -0.53 -7.90
N GLY A 62 14.23 -0.42 -6.74
CA GLY A 62 14.15 -1.47 -5.73
C GLY A 62 12.73 -1.70 -5.23
N ALA A 63 12.52 -2.84 -4.57
CA ALA A 63 11.27 -3.18 -3.91
C ALA A 63 11.48 -3.22 -2.40
N GLN A 64 10.46 -2.80 -1.66
CA GLN A 64 10.46 -2.78 -0.20
C GLN A 64 9.15 -3.34 0.34
N SER A 65 9.23 -4.06 1.45
CA SER A 65 8.09 -4.40 2.31
C SER A 65 7.99 -3.40 3.46
N ARG A 66 6.94 -3.51 4.29
CA ARG A 66 6.83 -2.72 5.52
C ARG A 66 8.07 -2.77 6.44
N LYS A 67 8.85 -3.85 6.40
CA LYS A 67 9.92 -4.10 7.36
C LYS A 67 11.34 -3.90 6.81
N ARG A 68 11.52 -4.00 5.49
CA ARG A 68 12.86 -4.05 4.86
C ARG A 68 12.81 -3.93 3.35
N MET A 69 13.95 -3.60 2.75
CA MET A 69 14.22 -3.83 1.32
C MET A 69 14.11 -5.33 1.00
N LEU A 70 13.59 -5.61 -0.19
CA LEU A 70 13.40 -6.94 -0.72
C LEU A 70 14.52 -7.30 -1.70
N PRO A 71 14.86 -8.59 -1.80
CA PRO A 71 15.81 -9.05 -2.78
C PRO A 71 15.25 -8.93 -4.20
N MET A 72 15.91 -8.15 -5.05
CA MET A 72 15.56 -7.94 -6.45
C MET A 72 16.17 -9.01 -7.37
N GLY A 73 16.34 -10.24 -6.86
CA GLY A 73 16.96 -11.36 -7.56
C GLY A 73 17.87 -12.21 -6.68
N PRO A 74 18.46 -13.27 -7.24
CA PRO A 74 19.29 -14.21 -6.49
C PRO A 74 20.63 -13.57 -6.07
N ARG A 75 21.25 -14.03 -4.97
CA ARG A 75 22.60 -13.58 -4.52
C ARG A 75 23.76 -14.24 -5.29
N GLY A 76 23.46 -14.92 -6.39
CA GLY A 76 24.37 -15.72 -7.20
C GLY A 76 23.58 -16.55 -8.20
N MET A 77 24.26 -17.29 -9.09
CA MET A 77 23.57 -18.00 -10.18
C MET A 77 22.62 -19.11 -9.69
N ASP A 78 22.91 -19.74 -8.55
CA ASP A 78 22.18 -20.91 -8.04
C ASP A 78 21.39 -20.66 -6.74
N ASP A 79 21.36 -19.43 -6.22
CA ASP A 79 20.66 -19.12 -4.97
C ASP A 79 19.16 -18.90 -5.23
N LEU A 80 18.33 -19.91 -4.99
CA LEU A 80 16.87 -19.79 -5.06
C LEU A 80 16.23 -19.35 -3.73
N SER A 81 17.01 -19.16 -2.66
CA SER A 81 16.47 -18.85 -1.33
C SER A 81 15.76 -17.50 -1.27
N TRP A 82 16.18 -16.54 -2.11
CA TRP A 82 15.56 -15.20 -2.21
C TRP A 82 14.07 -15.25 -2.57
N GLN A 83 13.59 -16.30 -3.24
CA GLN A 83 12.17 -16.43 -3.59
C GLN A 83 11.27 -16.49 -2.34
N LYS A 84 11.79 -17.02 -1.23
CA LYS A 84 11.08 -17.04 0.06
C LYS A 84 10.99 -15.64 0.68
N GLU A 85 11.83 -14.73 0.22
CA GLU A 85 11.95 -13.36 0.68
C GLU A 85 11.29 -12.34 -0.25
N ASP A 86 10.81 -12.77 -1.43
CA ASP A 86 10.24 -11.98 -2.53
C ASP A 86 8.81 -11.44 -2.24
N ASN A 87 8.39 -11.35 -0.99
CA ASN A 87 7.06 -10.83 -0.56
C ASN A 87 5.90 -11.27 -1.49
N SER A 88 5.76 -12.57 -1.71
CA SER A 88 4.79 -13.14 -2.66
C SER A 88 4.97 -12.65 -4.09
N GLY A 89 6.20 -12.63 -4.60
CA GLY A 89 6.56 -12.27 -5.98
C GLY A 89 6.59 -10.78 -6.28
N PHE A 90 6.48 -9.92 -5.27
CA PHE A 90 6.45 -8.47 -5.48
C PHE A 90 7.79 -7.94 -6.00
N ALA A 91 8.92 -8.34 -5.40
CA ALA A 91 10.23 -7.84 -5.80
C ALA A 91 10.59 -8.28 -7.23
N ARG A 92 10.22 -9.51 -7.59
CA ARG A 92 10.30 -10.01 -8.96
C ARG A 92 9.47 -9.16 -9.93
N TRP A 93 8.21 -8.86 -9.60
CA TRP A 93 7.35 -8.02 -10.44
C TRP A 93 7.96 -6.62 -10.62
N VAL A 94 8.46 -5.99 -9.55
CA VAL A 94 9.13 -4.68 -9.65
C VAL A 94 10.36 -4.76 -10.56
N ARG A 95 11.17 -5.82 -10.42
CA ARG A 95 12.37 -6.03 -11.24
C ARG A 95 12.03 -6.18 -12.73
N GLU A 96 10.97 -6.91 -13.03
CA GLU A 96 10.52 -7.21 -14.40
C GLU A 96 9.88 -5.99 -15.09
N ASN A 97 9.40 -5.01 -14.33
CA ASN A 97 8.78 -3.78 -14.85
C ASN A 97 9.62 -2.53 -14.50
N ALA A 98 10.91 -2.69 -14.19
CA ALA A 98 11.69 -1.63 -13.54
C ALA A 98 11.83 -0.37 -14.41
N THR A 99 12.00 -0.54 -15.72
CA THR A 99 12.14 0.59 -16.67
C THR A 99 10.86 1.39 -16.73
N GLU A 100 9.74 0.72 -17.02
CA GLU A 100 8.42 1.34 -17.15
C GLU A 100 7.99 1.99 -15.84
N LEU A 101 8.29 1.36 -14.70
CA LEU A 101 8.02 1.92 -13.37
C LEU A 101 8.85 3.20 -13.13
N ALA A 102 10.13 3.22 -13.51
CA ALA A 102 10.98 4.39 -13.34
C ALA A 102 10.50 5.58 -14.20
N GLU A 103 10.12 5.31 -15.45
CA GLU A 103 9.60 6.31 -16.38
C GLU A 103 8.22 6.83 -15.97
N THR A 104 7.36 5.95 -15.47
CA THR A 104 5.96 6.29 -15.12
C THR A 104 5.87 6.98 -13.76
N LEU A 105 6.56 6.47 -12.75
CA LEU A 105 6.42 6.94 -11.37
C LEU A 105 7.43 8.03 -10.98
N GLY A 106 8.59 8.06 -11.66
CA GLY A 106 9.69 8.97 -11.35
C GLY A 106 10.36 8.67 -10.00
N GLU A 107 11.19 9.60 -9.53
CA GLU A 107 11.92 9.44 -8.28
C GLU A 107 11.00 9.43 -7.04
N GLY A 108 11.33 8.57 -6.08
CA GLY A 108 10.77 8.56 -4.74
C GLY A 108 10.36 7.19 -4.22
N TYR A 109 9.52 7.23 -3.18
CA TYR A 109 8.92 6.06 -2.55
C TYR A 109 7.45 5.98 -2.95
N HIS A 110 7.07 4.86 -3.56
CA HIS A 110 5.74 4.63 -4.11
C HIS A 110 5.06 3.49 -3.36
N TYR A 111 4.42 3.86 -2.25
CA TYR A 111 3.72 2.91 -1.38
C TYR A 111 2.38 2.47 -1.96
N GLY A 112 2.10 1.19 -1.80
CA GLY A 112 0.85 0.56 -2.20
C GLY A 112 0.62 -0.79 -1.54
N GLU A 113 -0.43 -1.47 -1.98
CA GLU A 113 -0.77 -2.82 -1.56
C GLU A 113 -0.55 -3.80 -2.72
N TRP A 114 0.25 -4.84 -2.46
CA TRP A 114 0.42 -5.97 -3.36
C TRP A 114 -0.59 -7.06 -3.00
N TYR A 115 -1.48 -7.40 -3.93
CA TYR A 115 -2.65 -8.25 -3.63
C TYR A 115 -3.03 -9.14 -4.82
N GLY A 116 -3.97 -10.07 -4.59
CA GLY A 116 -4.46 -11.00 -5.62
C GLY A 116 -4.01 -12.42 -5.38
N GLN A 117 -3.83 -13.20 -6.45
CA GLN A 117 -3.67 -14.66 -6.39
C GLN A 117 -2.64 -15.10 -5.32
N LYS A 118 -3.08 -16.00 -4.42
CA LYS A 118 -2.29 -16.57 -3.30
C LYS A 118 -1.79 -15.53 -2.28
N ILE A 119 -2.41 -14.35 -2.19
CA ILE A 119 -2.13 -13.33 -1.18
C ILE A 119 -3.41 -13.01 -0.43
N GLN A 120 -3.43 -13.28 0.88
CA GLN A 120 -4.57 -13.00 1.77
C GLN A 120 -5.92 -13.42 1.17
N ARG A 121 -6.86 -12.47 1.02
CA ARG A 121 -8.19 -12.67 0.45
C ARG A 121 -8.20 -13.21 -0.97
N GLY A 122 -7.10 -13.05 -1.72
CA GLY A 122 -6.94 -13.55 -3.09
C GLY A 122 -7.80 -12.84 -4.14
N TYR A 123 -8.94 -12.27 -3.74
CA TYR A 123 -9.93 -11.58 -4.56
C TYR A 123 -10.48 -12.40 -5.74
N GLY A 124 -10.30 -13.73 -5.73
CA GLY A 124 -10.62 -14.60 -6.87
C GLY A 124 -9.78 -14.32 -8.12
N LEU A 125 -8.69 -13.55 -8.01
CA LEU A 125 -7.85 -13.18 -9.14
C LEU A 125 -6.94 -14.34 -9.57
N SER A 126 -6.74 -14.48 -10.88
CA SER A 126 -5.75 -15.39 -11.47
C SER A 126 -4.33 -14.83 -11.47
N GLY A 127 -4.18 -13.51 -11.25
CA GLY A 127 -2.92 -12.80 -11.17
C GLY A 127 -2.82 -11.93 -9.92
N ARG A 128 -1.76 -11.12 -9.84
CA ARG A 128 -1.49 -10.20 -8.75
C ARG A 128 -1.45 -8.76 -9.28
N ARG A 129 -1.73 -7.80 -8.41
CA ARG A 129 -1.82 -6.36 -8.71
C ARG A 129 -1.17 -5.55 -7.60
N PHE A 130 -0.65 -4.38 -7.95
CA PHE A 130 -0.08 -3.39 -7.04
C PHE A 130 -0.93 -2.11 -7.10
N ALA A 131 -1.67 -1.83 -6.02
CA ALA A 131 -2.52 -0.65 -5.91
C ALA A 131 -1.83 0.45 -5.09
N LEU A 132 -1.44 1.55 -5.72
CA LEU A 132 -0.81 2.71 -5.09
C LEU A 132 -1.79 3.46 -4.19
N PHE A 133 -1.31 3.93 -3.03
CA PHE A 133 -2.16 4.61 -2.03
C PHE A 133 -2.43 6.09 -2.30
N ASN A 134 -1.47 6.82 -2.87
CA ASN A 134 -1.59 8.27 -3.09
C ASN A 134 -2.25 8.55 -4.45
N VAL A 135 -3.57 8.40 -4.51
CA VAL A 135 -4.32 8.45 -5.77
C VAL A 135 -4.09 9.76 -6.53
N SER A 136 -4.14 10.92 -5.86
CA SER A 136 -3.95 12.22 -6.54
C SER A 136 -2.56 12.41 -7.14
N ARG A 137 -1.52 11.74 -6.59
CA ARG A 137 -0.18 11.74 -7.18
C ARG A 137 -0.11 10.93 -8.47
N TYR A 138 -0.92 9.88 -8.61
CA TYR A 138 -0.74 8.86 -9.64
C TYR A 138 -1.89 8.75 -10.65
N ALA A 139 -3.06 9.31 -10.36
CA ALA A 139 -4.26 9.13 -11.18
C ALA A 139 -4.03 9.48 -12.65
N ASP A 140 -3.34 10.59 -12.91
CA ASP A 140 -3.09 11.07 -14.27
C ASP A 140 -2.00 10.30 -15.00
N VAL A 141 -1.11 9.60 -14.29
CA VAL A 141 0.01 8.86 -14.91
C VAL A 141 -0.25 7.36 -15.02
N VAL A 142 -0.97 6.77 -14.07
CA VAL A 142 -1.33 5.34 -14.06
C VAL A 142 -2.58 5.07 -14.89
N ASN A 143 -3.51 6.02 -14.95
CA ASN A 143 -4.73 5.90 -15.77
C ASN A 143 -4.65 6.72 -17.07
N ASP A 144 -3.45 7.13 -17.49
CA ASP A 144 -3.23 7.83 -18.76
C ASP A 144 -3.62 6.90 -19.94
N PRO A 145 -4.71 7.19 -20.69
CA PRO A 145 -5.13 6.33 -21.78
C PRO A 145 -4.18 6.39 -23.00
N THR A 146 -3.20 7.30 -22.99
CA THR A 146 -2.22 7.47 -24.07
C THR A 146 -0.94 6.65 -23.87
N LYS A 147 -0.77 6.01 -22.71
CA LYS A 147 0.38 5.18 -22.38
C LYS A 147 -0.02 3.72 -22.25
N ASP A 148 0.89 2.83 -22.61
CA ASP A 148 0.70 1.41 -22.34
C ASP A 148 0.68 1.16 -20.82
N PRO A 149 -0.36 0.50 -20.28
CA PRO A 149 -0.47 0.27 -18.86
C PRO A 149 0.56 -0.76 -18.39
N ILE A 150 1.22 -0.49 -17.26
CA ILE A 150 2.09 -1.46 -16.60
C ILE A 150 1.22 -2.59 -16.05
N PRO A 151 1.40 -3.85 -16.49
CA PRO A 151 0.50 -4.94 -16.09
C PRO A 151 0.40 -5.12 -14.58
N GLY A 152 -0.81 -4.93 -14.06
CA GLY A 152 -1.13 -5.07 -12.65
C GLY A 152 -0.83 -3.84 -11.79
N LEU A 153 -0.32 -2.73 -12.34
CA LEU A 153 -0.21 -1.46 -11.62
C LEU A 153 -1.53 -0.70 -11.68
N GLU A 154 -1.99 -0.20 -10.55
CA GLU A 154 -3.20 0.61 -10.44
C GLU A 154 -3.14 1.54 -9.21
N THR A 155 -4.18 2.33 -8.97
CA THR A 155 -4.39 3.05 -7.71
C THR A 155 -5.53 2.41 -6.93
N VAL A 156 -5.51 2.51 -5.60
CA VAL A 156 -6.70 2.14 -4.80
C VAL A 156 -7.91 2.97 -5.24
N PRO A 157 -9.13 2.38 -5.30
CA PRO A 157 -10.31 3.11 -5.72
C PRO A 157 -10.71 4.13 -4.65
N VAL A 158 -10.91 5.38 -5.06
CA VAL A 158 -11.53 6.42 -4.23
C VAL A 158 -13.04 6.17 -4.19
N LEU A 159 -13.57 6.01 -2.99
CA LEU A 159 -14.98 5.76 -2.74
C LEU A 159 -15.72 7.05 -2.34
N TYR A 160 -15.00 8.00 -1.73
CA TYR A 160 -15.52 9.31 -1.35
C TYR A 160 -14.39 10.32 -1.19
N GLU A 161 -14.64 11.56 -1.62
CA GLU A 161 -13.81 12.72 -1.31
C GLU A 161 -14.72 13.88 -0.93
N GLY A 162 -14.49 14.48 0.24
CA GLY A 162 -15.37 15.54 0.75
C GLY A 162 -15.09 15.87 2.21
N GLU A 163 -16.01 16.55 2.87
CA GLU A 163 -15.84 16.95 4.28
C GLU A 163 -15.66 15.74 5.20
N PHE A 164 -14.94 15.95 6.31
CA PHE A 164 -14.82 14.92 7.34
C PHE A 164 -16.18 14.69 8.02
N ASP A 165 -16.74 13.50 7.84
CA ASP A 165 -17.97 13.05 8.50
C ASP A 165 -17.92 11.53 8.72
N THR A 166 -17.97 11.10 9.98
CA THR A 166 -17.92 9.68 10.34
C THR A 166 -19.16 8.92 9.86
N ARG A 167 -20.31 9.59 9.68
CA ARG A 167 -21.51 8.99 9.09
C ARG A 167 -21.29 8.66 7.61
N MET A 168 -20.56 9.52 6.89
CA MET A 168 -20.17 9.24 5.51
C MET A 168 -19.19 8.08 5.42
N VAL A 169 -18.23 7.97 6.34
CA VAL A 169 -17.35 6.79 6.41
C VAL A 169 -18.16 5.51 6.57
N LYS A 170 -19.14 5.49 7.49
CA LYS A 170 -20.01 4.33 7.69
C LYS A 170 -20.85 4.03 6.44
N TYR A 171 -21.46 5.05 5.83
CA TYR A 171 -22.25 4.88 4.61
C TYR A 171 -21.43 4.26 3.48
N VAL A 172 -20.22 4.78 3.23
CA VAL A 172 -19.31 4.26 2.21
C VAL A 172 -18.88 2.82 2.51
N TYR A 173 -18.61 2.50 3.77
CA TYR A 173 -18.33 1.13 4.19
C TYR A 173 -19.54 0.20 3.93
N ASP A 174 -20.75 0.60 4.32
CA ASP A 174 -21.96 -0.21 4.14
C ASP A 174 -22.28 -0.43 2.65
N ASP A 175 -22.09 0.59 1.79
CA ASP A 175 -22.18 0.47 0.32
C ASP A 175 -21.18 -0.58 -0.20
N LEU A 176 -19.92 -0.48 0.23
CA LEU A 176 -18.86 -1.41 -0.18
C LEU A 176 -19.19 -2.85 0.27
N MET A 177 -19.70 -3.06 1.48
CA MET A 177 -20.08 -4.40 1.96
C MET A 177 -21.30 -4.96 1.24
N THR A 178 -22.24 -4.10 0.82
CA THR A 178 -23.46 -4.51 0.13
C THR A 178 -23.20 -4.80 -1.35
N ASN A 179 -22.37 -3.99 -2.00
CA ASN A 179 -22.16 -4.01 -3.45
C ASN A 179 -20.84 -4.67 -3.87
N GLY A 180 -19.98 -5.03 -2.91
CA GLY A 180 -18.70 -5.68 -3.16
C GLY A 180 -17.57 -4.70 -3.51
N SER A 181 -16.38 -5.26 -3.73
CA SER A 181 -15.14 -4.53 -4.03
C SER A 181 -15.28 -3.68 -5.29
N ARG A 182 -14.79 -2.44 -5.20
CA ARG A 182 -14.62 -1.56 -6.37
C ARG A 182 -13.31 -1.86 -7.10
N ALA A 183 -12.29 -2.36 -6.40
CA ALA A 183 -11.03 -2.78 -7.00
C ALA A 183 -11.19 -4.07 -7.83
N VAL A 184 -12.07 -4.97 -7.41
CA VAL A 184 -12.34 -6.24 -8.10
C VAL A 184 -13.85 -6.46 -8.23
N PRO A 185 -14.47 -6.00 -9.34
CA PRO A 185 -15.90 -6.16 -9.58
C PRO A 185 -16.37 -7.61 -9.42
N GLY A 186 -17.45 -7.80 -8.67
CA GLY A 186 -18.04 -9.11 -8.37
C GLY A 186 -17.43 -9.82 -7.14
N TYR A 187 -16.39 -9.28 -6.52
CA TYR A 187 -15.86 -9.82 -5.27
C TYR A 187 -16.64 -9.26 -4.05
N MET A 188 -17.47 -10.10 -3.43
CA MET A 188 -18.44 -9.68 -2.41
C MET A 188 -17.93 -9.71 -0.96
N ASN A 189 -16.63 -9.84 -0.73
CA ASN A 189 -16.06 -9.89 0.62
C ASN A 189 -14.89 -8.89 0.80
N PRO A 190 -15.09 -7.59 0.53
CA PRO A 190 -14.05 -6.57 0.76
C PRO A 190 -13.66 -6.48 2.25
N GLU A 191 -12.50 -5.92 2.56
CA GLU A 191 -11.99 -5.87 3.94
C GLU A 191 -12.55 -4.70 4.75
N GLY A 192 -12.73 -3.54 4.10
CA GLY A 192 -13.15 -2.30 4.75
C GLY A 192 -12.70 -1.08 3.97
N VAL A 193 -12.56 0.05 4.66
CA VAL A 193 -12.16 1.32 4.06
C VAL A 193 -10.96 1.94 4.78
N ILE A 194 -10.20 2.74 4.03
CA ILE A 194 -9.14 3.60 4.55
C ILE A 194 -9.63 5.05 4.49
N VAL A 195 -9.39 5.81 5.56
CA VAL A 195 -9.74 7.23 5.66
C VAL A 195 -8.46 8.05 5.83
N PHE A 196 -8.13 8.86 4.83
CA PHE A 196 -7.06 9.84 4.91
C PHE A 196 -7.64 11.21 5.23
N HIS A 197 -7.17 11.85 6.31
CA HIS A 197 -7.59 13.21 6.65
C HIS A 197 -6.51 14.23 6.25
N THR A 198 -6.87 15.14 5.35
CA THR A 198 -5.90 16.00 4.63
C THR A 198 -5.13 16.96 5.54
N ALA A 199 -5.69 17.41 6.65
CA ALA A 199 -5.01 18.36 7.55
C ALA A 199 -4.02 17.70 8.50
N SER A 200 -4.32 16.50 8.98
CA SER A 200 -3.46 15.76 9.91
C SER A 200 -2.47 14.86 9.19
N GLN A 201 -2.71 14.60 7.90
CA GLN A 201 -2.00 13.62 7.08
C GLN A 201 -1.99 12.23 7.72
N GLN A 202 -3.01 11.93 8.53
CA GLN A 202 -3.16 10.63 9.18
C GLN A 202 -4.07 9.74 8.36
N VAL A 203 -3.77 8.45 8.43
CA VAL A 203 -4.51 7.38 7.78
C VAL A 203 -5.15 6.52 8.86
N TYR A 204 -6.45 6.34 8.76
CA TYR A 204 -7.24 5.48 9.63
C TYR A 204 -7.84 4.35 8.80
N LYS A 205 -8.12 3.22 9.45
CA LYS A 205 -8.90 2.14 8.85
C LYS A 205 -10.25 2.05 9.56
N TYR A 206 -11.25 1.60 8.83
CA TYR A 206 -12.54 1.22 9.38
C TYR A 206 -12.93 -0.14 8.77
N LEU A 207 -12.90 -1.17 9.61
CA LEU A 207 -13.21 -2.55 9.22
C LEU A 207 -14.63 -2.98 9.60
N GLY A 208 -15.41 -2.08 10.19
CA GLY A 208 -16.76 -2.34 10.69
C GLY A 208 -16.93 -1.97 12.16
N PRO A 209 -18.14 -2.17 12.71
CA PRO A 209 -18.47 -1.81 14.09
C PRO A 209 -17.62 -2.54 15.15
N ASP A 210 -17.08 -3.72 14.81
CA ASP A 210 -16.26 -4.54 15.71
C ASP A 210 -14.75 -4.31 15.54
N ASP A 211 -14.32 -3.27 14.82
CA ASP A 211 -12.89 -2.91 14.63
C ASP A 211 -12.28 -2.35 15.92
N ARG A 212 -12.15 -3.22 16.92
CA ARG A 212 -11.46 -2.98 18.18
C ARG A 212 -9.99 -3.39 18.05
N PRO A 213 -9.06 -2.71 18.73
CA PRO A 213 -7.66 -3.15 18.76
C PRO A 213 -7.59 -4.61 19.22
N LYS A 214 -6.73 -5.42 18.57
CA LYS A 214 -6.55 -6.84 18.93
C LYS A 214 -6.24 -7.05 20.42
N SER A 215 -5.55 -6.10 21.04
CA SER A 215 -5.24 -6.10 22.47
C SER A 215 -6.48 -6.03 23.37
N VAL A 216 -7.55 -5.38 22.92
CA VAL A 216 -8.83 -5.26 23.66
C VAL A 216 -9.64 -6.56 23.54
N LEU A 217 -9.61 -7.21 22.37
CA LEU A 217 -10.28 -8.51 22.16
C LEU A 217 -9.63 -9.63 22.99
N GLN A 218 -8.30 -9.59 23.18
CA GLN A 218 -7.59 -10.57 24.03
C GLN A 218 -7.87 -10.41 25.53
N LEU A 219 -8.18 -9.20 26.00
CA LEU A 219 -8.56 -8.95 27.40
C LEU A 219 -9.99 -9.40 27.74
N GLN A 220 -10.83 -9.62 26.72
CA GLN A 220 -12.22 -10.07 26.86
C GLN A 220 -12.38 -11.59 26.78
N ALA A 221 -11.33 -12.33 26.43
CA ALA A 221 -11.29 -13.78 26.57
C ALA A 221 -10.96 -14.14 28.03
N LEU A 222 -11.80 -14.98 28.66
CA LEU A 222 -11.49 -15.50 30.00
C LEU A 222 -10.19 -16.33 29.95
N PRO A 223 -9.45 -16.47 31.07
CA PRO A 223 -8.19 -17.23 31.12
C PRO A 223 -8.30 -18.69 30.66
N ASP A 224 -9.52 -19.22 30.54
CA ASP A 224 -9.84 -20.58 30.12
C ASP A 224 -10.24 -20.71 28.64
N GLY A 225 -10.24 -19.62 27.87
CA GLY A 225 -10.55 -19.63 26.44
C GLY A 225 -12.05 -19.67 26.10
N SER A 226 -12.95 -19.51 27.08
CA SER A 226 -14.38 -19.33 26.81
C SER A 226 -14.71 -17.88 26.44
N ALA A 227 -15.62 -17.68 25.47
CA ALA A 227 -16.12 -16.37 25.10
C ALA A 227 -17.22 -15.93 26.08
N LEU A 228 -17.23 -14.64 26.48
CA LEU A 228 -18.32 -14.06 27.26
C LEU A 228 -19.61 -14.12 26.43
N ALA A 229 -20.64 -14.79 26.96
CA ALA A 229 -21.97 -14.76 26.39
C ALA A 229 -22.46 -13.31 26.34
N GLU A 230 -22.85 -12.85 25.14
CA GLU A 230 -23.45 -11.53 24.95
C GLU A 230 -24.74 -11.43 25.78
N ALA A 231 -24.80 -10.45 26.68
CA ALA A 231 -26.03 -10.09 27.37
C ALA A 231 -26.92 -9.30 26.39
N ALA A 232 -28.20 -9.67 26.37
CA ALA A 232 -29.27 -9.23 25.47
C ALA A 232 -29.48 -7.71 25.38
#